data_AF-S6CVG6-F1
#
_entry.id   AF-S6CVG6-F1
#
_cell.length_a   1.000
_cell.length_b   1.000
_cell.length_c   1.000
_cell.angle_alpha   90.00
_cell.angle_beta   90.00
_cell.angle_gamma   90.00
#
_symmetry.space_group_name_H-M   'P 1'
#
loop_
_entity.id
_entity.type
_entity.pdbx_description
1 polymer ?
#
loop_
_entity_poly.entity_id
_entity_poly.type
_entity_poly.pdbx_seq_one_letter_code
_entity_poly.pdbx_strand_id
1 'polypeptide(L)'
;ETQLFRGKRSDFGEDRHLTILMLTAGYRTEYVPAAIAATVVPDSLRSYLRQQLRWARSTYRDTLLALRLLPRLDRYLTLDVIAQNLGSLLLGLSILASFMQIALTATAPWQACFVIAS
;
A
#
# COMPACT_ATOMS: atom_id res chain seq x y z
N GLU A 1 -15.03 -4.35 -17.38
CA GLU A 1 -15.84 -3.15 -17.03
C GLU A 1 -14.92 -1.95 -16.87
N THR A 2 -15.40 -0.75 -17.18
CA THR A 2 -14.63 0.49 -17.01
C THR A 2 -14.68 0.94 -15.55
N GLN A 3 -13.55 0.99 -14.84
CA GLN A 3 -13.51 1.48 -13.46
C GLN A 3 -13.73 3.01 -13.40
N LEU A 4 -14.69 3.42 -12.57
CA LEU A 4 -14.96 4.80 -12.22
C LEU A 4 -14.58 5.04 -10.75
N PHE A 5 -13.72 6.02 -10.47
CA PHE A 5 -13.45 6.49 -9.11
C PHE A 5 -13.94 7.94 -8.97
N ARG A 6 -14.88 8.17 -8.04
CA ARG A 6 -15.55 9.47 -7.84
C ARG A 6 -16.11 10.07 -9.14
N GLY A 7 -16.71 9.23 -9.99
CA GLY A 7 -17.34 9.65 -11.25
C GLY A 7 -16.38 9.93 -12.41
N LYS A 8 -15.07 9.74 -12.25
CA LYS A 8 -14.09 9.85 -13.33
C LYS A 8 -13.53 8.48 -13.70
N ARG A 9 -13.28 8.26 -15.00
CA ARG A 9 -12.59 7.06 -15.49
C ARG A 9 -11.21 6.98 -14.85
N SER A 10 -10.92 5.86 -14.22
CA SER A 10 -9.72 5.65 -13.44
C SER A 10 -8.99 4.41 -13.96
N ASP A 11 -7.88 4.62 -14.66
CA ASP A 11 -6.98 3.55 -15.14
C ASP A 11 -5.94 3.12 -14.09
N PHE A 12 -6.00 3.68 -12.88
CA PHE A 12 -5.09 3.31 -11.80
C PHE A 12 -5.50 1.98 -11.15
N GLY A 13 -4.55 1.08 -10.91
CA GLY A 13 -4.74 -0.11 -10.08
C GLY A 13 -5.47 -1.28 -10.77
N GLU A 14 -5.31 -1.42 -12.08
CA GLU A 14 -5.95 -2.46 -12.89
C GLU A 14 -5.67 -3.87 -12.34
N ASP A 15 -4.40 -4.19 -12.05
CA ASP A 15 -3.99 -5.55 -11.68
C ASP A 15 -4.65 -6.05 -10.39
N ARG A 16 -4.59 -5.25 -9.32
CA ARG A 16 -5.16 -5.64 -8.02
C ARG A 16 -6.69 -5.66 -8.06
N HIS A 17 -7.31 -4.74 -8.80
CA HIS A 17 -8.74 -4.81 -9.01
C HIS A 17 -9.15 -6.04 -9.81
N LEU A 18 -8.41 -6.39 -10.86
CA LEU A 18 -8.64 -7.60 -11.64
C LEU A 18 -8.52 -8.85 -10.76
N THR A 19 -7.49 -8.92 -9.92
CA THR A 19 -7.34 -10.00 -8.92
C THR A 19 -8.52 -10.07 -7.97
N ILE A 20 -8.99 -8.92 -7.46
CA ILE A 20 -10.20 -8.84 -6.63
C ILE A 20 -11.43 -9.39 -7.36
N LEU A 21 -11.60 -9.07 -8.65
CA LEU A 21 -12.69 -9.59 -9.47
C LEU A 21 -12.58 -11.11 -9.67
N MET A 22 -11.38 -11.62 -9.96
CA MET A 22 -11.13 -13.07 -10.08
C MET A 22 -11.48 -13.81 -8.79
N LEU A 23 -11.04 -13.29 -7.64
CA LEU A 23 -11.36 -13.85 -6.32
C LEU A 23 -12.86 -13.77 -6.01
N THR A 24 -13.51 -12.66 -6.38
CA THR A 24 -14.96 -12.50 -6.18
C THR A 24 -15.76 -13.47 -7.04
N ALA A 25 -15.27 -13.80 -8.24
CA ALA A 25 -15.83 -14.82 -9.12
C ALA A 25 -15.53 -16.27 -8.68
N GLY A 26 -14.79 -16.47 -7.57
CA GLY A 26 -14.53 -17.79 -7.00
C GLY A 26 -13.25 -18.46 -7.50
N TYR A 27 -12.42 -17.77 -8.29
CA TYR A 27 -11.11 -18.28 -8.69
C TYR A 27 -10.09 -18.18 -7.55
N ARG A 28 -9.03 -18.98 -7.63
CA ARG A 28 -7.93 -19.01 -6.66
C ARG A 28 -6.68 -18.33 -7.23
N THR A 29 -5.88 -17.74 -6.35
CA THR A 29 -4.57 -17.17 -6.66
C THR A 29 -3.47 -18.05 -6.11
N GLU A 30 -2.48 -18.42 -6.93
CA GLU A 30 -1.34 -19.22 -6.50
C GLU A 30 -0.03 -18.50 -6.81
N TYR A 31 0.94 -18.61 -5.90
CA TYR A 31 2.29 -18.11 -6.11
C TYR A 31 3.12 -19.18 -6.81
N VAL A 32 3.67 -18.86 -7.99
CA VAL A 32 4.48 -19.77 -8.78
C VAL A 32 5.94 -19.27 -8.78
N PRO A 33 6.85 -19.87 -8.00
CA PRO A 33 8.24 -19.39 -7.88
C PRO A 33 9.01 -19.36 -9.20
N ALA A 34 8.63 -20.21 -10.16
CA ALA A 34 9.23 -20.28 -11.48
C ALA A 34 8.76 -19.18 -12.45
N ALA A 35 7.67 -18.46 -12.11
CA ALA A 35 7.16 -17.37 -12.92
C ALA A 35 7.97 -16.09 -12.64
N ILE A 36 8.95 -15.80 -13.51
CA ILE A 36 9.85 -14.65 -13.37
C ILE A 36 9.39 -13.52 -14.30
N ALA A 37 9.23 -12.32 -13.76
CA ALA A 37 8.94 -11.11 -14.53
C ALA A 37 10.04 -10.06 -14.31
N ALA A 38 10.60 -9.53 -15.39
CA ALA A 38 11.56 -8.43 -15.34
C ALA A 38 10.82 -7.09 -15.51
N THR A 39 11.20 -6.09 -14.74
CA THR A 39 10.63 -4.73 -14.84
C THR A 39 11.71 -3.67 -14.78
N VAL A 40 11.43 -2.53 -15.38
CA VAL A 40 12.31 -1.36 -15.32
C VAL A 40 12.10 -0.67 -13.98
N VAL A 41 13.18 -0.53 -13.22
CA VAL A 41 13.17 0.20 -11.95
C VAL A 41 13.59 1.66 -12.20
N PRO A 42 12.97 2.65 -11.54
CA PRO A 42 13.40 4.04 -11.63
C PRO A 42 14.86 4.21 -11.21
N ASP A 43 15.61 4.96 -12.01
CA ASP A 43 17.02 5.32 -11.80
C ASP A 43 17.21 6.56 -10.91
N SER A 44 16.12 7.23 -10.57
CA SER A 44 16.13 8.55 -9.92
C SER A 44 15.13 8.61 -8.79
N LEU A 45 15.54 9.25 -7.68
CA LEU A 45 14.73 9.36 -6.48
C LEU A 45 13.36 10.01 -6.74
N ARG A 46 13.31 11.05 -7.58
CA ARG A 46 12.05 11.71 -7.96
C ARG A 46 11.08 10.74 -8.65
N SER A 47 11.59 9.91 -9.56
CA SER A 47 10.76 8.95 -10.31
C SER A 47 10.33 7.80 -9.41
N TYR A 48 11.23 7.32 -8.54
CA TYR A 48 10.92 6.36 -7.49
C TYR A 48 9.81 6.85 -6.57
N LEU A 49 9.92 8.06 -6.01
CA LEU A 49 8.92 8.61 -5.10
C LEU A 49 7.55 8.78 -5.79
N ARG A 50 7.53 9.22 -7.05
CA ARG A 50 6.29 9.31 -7.84
C ARG A 50 5.64 7.93 -8.04
N GLN A 51 6.44 6.89 -8.23
CA GLN A 51 5.96 5.51 -8.34
C GLN A 51 5.41 5.01 -7.01
N GLN A 52 6.14 5.17 -5.91
CA GLN A 52 5.67 4.78 -4.56
C GLN A 52 4.38 5.51 -4.17
N LEU A 53 4.27 6.81 -4.44
CA LEU A 53 3.05 7.58 -4.18
C LEU A 53 1.87 7.12 -5.04
N ARG A 54 2.12 6.64 -6.26
CA ARG A 54 1.08 6.09 -7.14
C ARG A 54 0.58 4.75 -6.59
N TRP A 55 1.50 3.89 -6.19
CA TRP A 55 1.19 2.59 -5.58
C TRP A 55 0.44 2.76 -4.27
N ALA A 56 0.92 3.60 -3.35
CA ALA A 56 0.26 3.89 -2.09
C ALA A 56 -1.19 4.37 -2.29
N ARG A 57 -1.42 5.32 -3.22
CA ARG A 57 -2.78 5.79 -3.55
C ARG A 57 -3.68 4.65 -4.03
N SER A 58 -3.17 3.75 -4.86
CA SER A 58 -3.93 2.60 -5.35
C SER A 58 -4.21 1.60 -4.23
N THR A 59 -3.22 1.32 -3.37
CA THR A 59 -3.36 0.45 -2.19
C THR A 59 -4.51 0.93 -1.31
N TYR A 60 -4.48 2.18 -0.84
CA TYR A 60 -5.53 2.71 0.04
C TYR A 60 -6.92 2.67 -0.59
N ARG A 61 -7.01 2.95 -1.89
CA ARG A 61 -8.29 2.91 -2.61
C ARG A 61 -8.90 1.50 -2.59
N ASP A 62 -8.12 0.47 -2.92
CA ASP A 62 -8.67 -0.89 -3.00
C ASP A 62 -8.58 -1.66 -1.67
N THR A 63 -7.88 -1.17 -0.64
CA THR A 63 -8.00 -1.70 0.73
C THR A 63 -9.46 -1.72 1.16
N LEU A 64 -10.20 -0.62 0.96
CA LEU A 64 -11.59 -0.53 1.40
C LEU A 64 -12.51 -1.57 0.75
N LEU A 65 -12.20 -1.93 -0.51
CA LEU A 65 -12.91 -2.97 -1.25
C LEU A 65 -12.46 -4.37 -0.80
N ALA A 66 -11.15 -4.55 -0.59
CA ALA A 66 -10.54 -5.81 -0.15
C ALA A 66 -10.93 -6.19 1.29
N LEU A 67 -11.25 -5.23 2.18
CA LEU A 67 -11.70 -5.50 3.55
C LEU A 67 -12.90 -6.47 3.59
N ARG A 68 -13.82 -6.38 2.62
CA ARG A 68 -14.98 -7.27 2.51
C ARG A 68 -14.62 -8.68 2.04
N LEU A 69 -13.48 -8.81 1.38
CA LEU A 69 -12.96 -10.05 0.83
C LEU A 69 -11.94 -10.73 1.75
N LEU A 70 -11.42 -10.03 2.76
CA LEU A 70 -10.44 -10.56 3.73
C LEU A 70 -10.77 -11.97 4.25
N PRO A 71 -12.01 -12.30 4.66
CA PRO A 71 -12.32 -13.65 5.16
C PRO A 71 -12.17 -14.77 4.11
N ARG A 72 -12.14 -14.40 2.82
CA ARG A 72 -11.99 -15.31 1.68
C ARG A 72 -10.56 -15.38 1.15
N LEU A 73 -9.67 -14.51 1.63
CA LEU A 73 -8.26 -14.51 1.24
C LEU A 73 -7.47 -15.54 2.04
N ASP A 74 -6.34 -15.97 1.47
CA ASP A 74 -5.35 -16.73 2.22
C ASP A 74 -4.85 -15.92 3.44
N ARG A 75 -4.41 -16.63 4.49
CA ARG A 75 -3.92 -16.01 5.73
C ARG A 75 -2.72 -15.10 5.46
N TYR A 76 -1.83 -15.49 4.56
CA TYR A 76 -0.66 -14.68 4.20
C TYR A 76 -1.08 -13.34 3.60
N LEU A 77 -2.00 -13.36 2.63
CA LEU A 77 -2.51 -12.14 1.98
C LEU A 77 -3.28 -11.26 2.97
N THR A 78 -4.02 -11.85 3.91
CA THR A 78 -4.71 -11.12 4.97
C THR A 78 -3.71 -10.39 5.88
N LEU A 79 -2.63 -11.07 6.27
CA LEU A 79 -1.56 -10.46 7.07
C LEU A 79 -0.86 -9.33 6.32
N ASP A 80 -0.55 -9.51 5.03
CA ASP A 80 0.07 -8.48 4.20
C ASP A 80 -0.80 -7.22 4.12
N VAL A 81 -2.10 -7.37 3.84
CA VAL A 81 -3.05 -6.25 3.80
C VAL A 81 -3.12 -5.53 5.15
N ILE A 82 -3.20 -6.26 6.26
CA ILE A 82 -3.23 -5.67 7.60
C ILE A 82 -1.93 -4.92 7.89
N ALA A 83 -0.78 -5.56 7.65
CA ALA A 83 0.54 -5.00 7.91
C ALA A 83 0.78 -3.73 7.10
N GLN A 84 0.40 -3.71 5.83
CA GLN A 84 0.60 -2.57 4.95
C GLN A 84 -0.26 -1.36 5.37
N ASN A 85 -1.52 -1.60 5.78
CA ASN A 85 -2.38 -0.51 6.26
C ASN A 85 -1.95 -0.02 7.65
N LEU A 86 -1.69 -0.94 8.59
CA LEU A 86 -1.26 -0.60 9.95
C LEU A 86 0.10 0.12 9.95
N GLY A 87 1.08 -0.39 9.21
CA GLY A 87 2.40 0.22 9.11
C GLY A 87 2.32 1.65 8.59
N SER A 88 1.45 1.89 7.60
CA SER A 88 1.27 3.23 7.05
C SER A 88 0.57 4.21 8.01
N LEU A 89 -0.37 3.70 8.83
CA LEU A 89 -1.02 4.48 9.89
C LEU A 89 -0.03 4.81 11.01
N LEU A 90 0.77 3.84 11.44
CA LEU A 90 1.82 4.04 12.44
C LEU A 90 2.88 5.03 11.96
N LEU A 91 3.26 5.00 10.68
CA LEU A 91 4.16 5.99 10.09
C LEU A 91 3.56 7.40 10.15
N GLY A 92 2.28 7.55 9.79
CA GLY A 92 1.58 8.83 9.89
C GLY A 92 1.52 9.38 11.32
N LEU A 93 1.19 8.52 12.30
CA LEU A 93 1.19 8.88 13.71
C LEU A 93 2.59 9.25 14.21
N SER A 94 3.63 8.53 13.79
CA SER A 94 5.02 8.82 14.14
C SER A 94 5.45 10.21 13.63
N ILE A 95 5.07 10.57 12.40
CA ILE A 95 5.35 11.90 11.83
C ILE A 95 4.61 12.99 12.62
N LEU A 96 3.34 12.79 12.96
CA LEU A 96 2.56 13.76 13.74
C LEU A 96 3.14 13.93 15.16
N ALA A 97 3.47 12.83 15.83
CA ALA A 97 4.11 12.84 17.14
C ALA A 97 5.48 13.54 17.08
N SER A 98 6.24 13.32 16.02
CA SER A 98 7.53 13.97 15.75
C SER A 98 7.40 15.49 15.64
N PHE A 99 6.41 15.99 14.90
CA PHE A 99 6.13 17.43 14.82
C PHE A 99 5.67 18.01 16.16
N MET A 100 4.80 17.29 16.88
CA MET A 100 4.33 17.71 18.21
C MET A 100 5.48 17.80 19.22
N GLN A 101 6.41 16.84 19.19
CA GLN A 101 7.61 16.87 20.04
C GLN A 101 8.42 18.13 19.76
N ILE A 102 8.75 18.41 18.50
CA ILE A 102 9.48 19.62 18.11
C ILE A 102 8.77 20.88 18.59
N ALA A 103 7.44 20.96 18.42
CA ALA A 103 6.65 22.12 18.80
C ALA A 103 6.60 22.35 20.32
N LEU A 104 6.56 21.28 21.12
CA LEU A 104 6.42 21.36 22.58
C LEU A 104 7.75 21.46 23.32
N THR A 105 8.80 20.80 22.81
CA THR A 105 10.07 20.67 23.54
C THR A 105 11.25 21.32 22.84
N ALA A 106 11.09 21.82 21.60
CA ALA A 106 12.17 22.31 20.74
C ALA A 106 13.34 21.31 20.56
N THR A 107 13.09 20.04 20.87
CA THR A 107 14.00 18.92 20.62
C THR A 107 13.41 18.09 19.50
N ALA A 108 14.24 17.62 18.59
CA ALA A 108 13.72 16.79 17.50
C ALA A 108 13.77 15.28 17.87
N PRO A 109 13.11 14.43 17.09
CA PRO A 109 12.63 13.12 17.53
C PRO A 109 13.62 12.01 17.18
N TRP A 110 14.78 11.99 17.84
CA TRP A 110 15.92 11.13 17.48
C TRP A 110 15.55 9.65 17.46
N GLN A 111 14.72 9.22 18.41
CA GLN A 111 14.25 7.84 18.51
C GLN A 111 13.46 7.42 17.27
N ALA A 112 12.56 8.27 16.77
CA ALA A 112 11.82 7.98 15.54
C ALA A 112 12.77 7.93 14.33
N CYS A 113 13.74 8.83 14.25
CA CYS A 113 14.75 8.82 13.19
C CYS A 113 15.58 7.53 13.19
N PHE A 114 16.04 7.08 14.36
CA PHE A 114 16.83 5.85 14.47
C PHE A 114 16.02 4.61 14.07
N VAL A 115 14.77 4.50 14.53
CA VAL A 115 13.90 3.36 14.20
C VAL A 115 13.57 3.30 12.70
N ILE A 116 13.46 4.45 12.02
CA ILE A 116 13.19 4.49 10.57
C ILE A 116 14.46 4.18 9.76
N ALA A 117 15.64 4.51 10.28
CA ALA A 117 16.91 4.32 9.60
C ALA A 117 17.55 2.94 9.80
N SER A 118 17.15 2.19 10.84
CA SER A 118 17.58 0.83 11.16
C SER A 118 16.79 -0.23 10.40
#